data_AF-A0A945FKT0-F1
#
_entry.id   AF-A0A945FKT0-F1
#
_cell.length_a   1.000
_cell.length_b   1.000
_cell.length_c   1.000
_cell.angle_alpha   90.00
_cell.angle_beta   90.00
_cell.angle_gamma   90.00
#
_symmetry.space_group_name_H-M   'P 1'
#
loop_
_entity.id
_entity.type
_entity.pdbx_description
1 polymer ?
#
loop_
_entity_poly.entity_id
_entity_poly.type
_entity_poly.pdbx_seq_one_letter_code
_entity_poly.pdbx_strand_id
1 'polypeptide(L)'
;MNIYLGFLVSLVSGLYTSFWGAFKDSPFEDFKKPTFPRSVYFHAVIFVALYFIPLFQASFAVLKYFQIFFLVMGLERFLAELYKGFFRTEDQSKYFVPSRITFFGKHVQSDILRYLVGTVLVLAVFAVVTIPFPITSFWMFLLVAYATGLLVSLGGAYKDAPFEGFQPLKFQRSGVVLAVCSPLFYFISDPMQPVSLGFLIYMNGGLERFVVEYYKTYIQRTMSGKFRPDLERIQHRVDTREKFHYGAWAIIIGLIVLYIFEL
;
A
#
# COMPACT_ATOMS: atom_id res chain seq x y z
N MET A 1 -1.23 21.38 -11.18
CA MET A 1 -0.36 20.20 -11.34
C MET A 1 0.08 20.01 -12.80
N ASN A 2 1.36 19.72 -13.06
CA ASN A 2 1.81 19.26 -14.39
C ASN A 2 1.47 17.76 -14.54
N ILE A 3 0.64 17.41 -15.51
CA ILE A 3 0.16 16.03 -15.72
C ILE A 3 1.30 15.03 -15.95
N TYR A 4 2.33 15.41 -16.71
CA TYR A 4 3.43 14.52 -17.05
C TYR A 4 4.27 14.16 -15.83
N LEU A 5 4.53 15.15 -14.96
CA LEU A 5 5.25 14.93 -13.71
C LEU A 5 4.41 14.10 -12.73
N GLY A 6 3.12 14.39 -12.58
CA GLY A 6 2.22 13.61 -11.74
C GLY A 6 2.17 12.14 -12.17
N PHE A 7 2.05 11.90 -13.49
CA PHE A 7 2.04 10.55 -14.04
C PHE A 7 3.37 9.83 -13.80
N LEU A 8 4.51 10.49 -14.06
CA LEU A 8 5.83 9.94 -13.78
C LEU A 8 5.98 9.54 -12.30
N VAL A 9 5.55 10.39 -11.38
CA VAL A 9 5.60 10.12 -9.94
C VAL A 9 4.75 8.91 -9.56
N SER A 10 3.58 8.73 -10.17
CA SER A 10 2.77 7.51 -9.99
C SER A 10 3.46 6.26 -10.53
N LEU A 11 4.12 6.34 -11.70
CA LEU A 11 4.90 5.22 -12.24
C LEU A 11 6.06 4.84 -11.31
N VAL A 12 6.78 5.83 -10.78
CA VAL A 12 7.88 5.63 -9.83
C VAL A 12 7.38 5.02 -8.51
N SER A 13 6.21 5.44 -8.03
CA SER A 13 5.52 4.82 -6.90
C SER A 13 5.24 3.33 -7.15
N GLY A 14 4.78 2.98 -8.35
CA GLY A 14 4.54 1.58 -8.73
C GLY A 14 5.84 0.78 -8.85
N LEU A 15 6.91 1.41 -9.35
CA LEU A 15 8.23 0.81 -9.47
C LEU A 15 8.83 0.48 -8.09
N TYR A 16 8.62 1.36 -7.11
CA TYR A 16 9.00 1.08 -5.72
C TYR A 16 8.31 -0.18 -5.19
N THR A 17 7.00 -0.29 -5.38
CA THR A 17 6.21 -1.48 -5.00
C THR A 17 6.73 -2.75 -5.70
N SER A 18 7.13 -2.64 -6.98
CA SER A 18 7.73 -3.73 -7.75
C SER A 18 9.09 -4.16 -7.21
N PHE A 19 9.98 -3.23 -6.86
CA PHE A 19 11.27 -3.54 -6.24
C PHE A 19 11.10 -4.25 -4.91
N TRP A 20 10.19 -3.74 -4.08
CA TRP A 20 9.85 -4.35 -2.80
C TRP A 20 9.35 -5.80 -2.96
N GLY A 21 8.37 -6.02 -3.85
CA GLY A 21 7.86 -7.35 -4.16
C GLY A 21 8.95 -8.30 -4.66
N ALA A 22 9.79 -7.83 -5.59
CA ALA A 22 10.88 -8.62 -6.13
C ALA A 22 11.93 -8.99 -5.07
N PHE A 23 12.32 -8.07 -4.20
CA PHE A 23 13.28 -8.34 -3.13
C PHE A 23 12.75 -9.39 -2.14
N LYS A 24 11.47 -9.27 -1.77
CA LYS A 24 10.83 -10.10 -0.75
C LYS A 24 10.50 -11.50 -1.25
N ASP A 25 9.94 -11.60 -2.45
CA ASP A 25 9.30 -12.82 -2.93
C ASP A 25 10.21 -13.69 -3.83
N SER A 26 11.19 -13.09 -4.52
CA SER A 26 12.08 -13.85 -5.41
C SER A 26 12.89 -14.99 -4.76
N PRO A 27 13.24 -14.95 -3.45
CA PRO A 27 13.86 -16.12 -2.81
C PRO A 27 12.98 -17.37 -2.77
N PHE A 28 11.66 -17.25 -2.93
CA PHE A 28 10.71 -18.37 -2.79
C PHE A 28 10.05 -18.78 -4.11
N GLU A 29 9.88 -17.85 -5.06
CA GLU A 29 9.14 -18.12 -6.30
C GLU A 29 9.87 -17.70 -7.58
N ASP A 30 11.18 -17.45 -7.47
CA ASP A 30 12.04 -16.91 -8.52
C ASP A 30 11.64 -15.51 -9.02
N PHE A 31 12.54 -14.84 -9.75
CA PHE A 31 12.25 -13.53 -10.32
C PHE A 31 11.45 -13.63 -11.62
N LYS A 32 10.17 -13.24 -11.55
CA LYS A 32 9.25 -13.25 -12.69
C LYS A 32 9.26 -11.92 -13.44
N LYS A 33 10.13 -11.81 -14.47
CA LYS A 33 10.21 -10.63 -15.36
C LYS A 33 8.85 -10.14 -15.88
N PRO A 34 7.92 -11.01 -16.35
CA PRO A 34 6.65 -10.54 -16.91
C PRO A 34 5.72 -9.90 -15.87
N THR A 35 5.86 -10.28 -14.60
CA THR A 35 4.96 -9.80 -13.53
C THR A 35 5.57 -8.65 -12.74
N PHE A 36 6.87 -8.39 -12.91
CA PHE A 36 7.58 -7.30 -12.26
C PHE A 36 6.93 -5.92 -12.50
N PRO A 37 6.55 -5.50 -13.72
CA PRO A 37 5.98 -4.17 -13.94
C PRO A 37 4.49 -4.04 -13.56
N ARG A 38 3.85 -5.08 -12.99
CA ARG A 38 2.39 -5.04 -12.73
C ARG A 38 1.96 -3.87 -11.86
N SER A 39 2.70 -3.56 -10.79
CA SER A 39 2.36 -2.42 -9.93
C SER A 39 2.59 -1.08 -10.64
N VAL A 40 3.56 -0.97 -11.54
CA VAL A 40 3.73 0.23 -12.39
C VAL A 40 2.47 0.46 -13.24
N TYR A 41 1.97 -0.58 -13.91
CA TYR A 41 0.74 -0.48 -14.71
C TYR A 41 -0.49 -0.18 -13.85
N PHE A 42 -0.60 -0.79 -12.68
CA PHE A 42 -1.73 -0.55 -11.79
C PHE A 42 -1.74 0.89 -11.27
N HIS A 43 -0.58 1.43 -10.89
CA HIS A 43 -0.45 2.83 -10.49
C HIS A 43 -0.78 3.79 -11.65
N ALA A 44 -0.39 3.44 -12.89
CA ALA A 44 -0.76 4.21 -14.08
C ALA A 44 -2.29 4.28 -14.26
N VAL A 45 -2.98 3.15 -14.11
CA VAL A 45 -4.45 3.09 -14.21
C VAL A 45 -5.11 3.91 -13.11
N ILE A 46 -4.63 3.83 -11.88
CA ILE A 46 -5.15 4.63 -10.76
C ILE A 46 -4.94 6.13 -11.01
N PHE A 47 -3.76 6.54 -11.48
CA PHE A 47 -3.52 7.94 -11.83
C PHE A 47 -4.49 8.43 -12.91
N VAL A 48 -4.63 7.67 -14.00
CA VAL A 48 -5.56 8.01 -15.09
C VAL A 48 -6.99 8.14 -14.57
N ALA A 49 -7.44 7.21 -13.72
CA ALA A 49 -8.75 7.28 -13.10
C ALA A 49 -8.93 8.54 -12.23
N LEU A 50 -7.97 8.84 -11.34
CA LEU A 50 -8.03 10.01 -10.46
C LEU A 50 -7.95 11.34 -11.24
N TYR A 51 -7.22 11.36 -12.36
CA TYR A 51 -7.04 12.56 -13.16
C TYR A 51 -8.22 12.87 -14.09
N PHE A 52 -8.77 11.83 -14.76
CA PHE A 52 -9.78 12.02 -15.80
C PHE A 52 -11.23 11.85 -15.33
N ILE A 53 -11.49 11.19 -14.20
CA ILE A 53 -12.85 11.03 -13.69
C ILE A 53 -13.24 12.30 -12.91
N PRO A 54 -14.31 13.03 -13.31
CA PRO A 54 -14.67 14.31 -12.71
C PRO A 54 -14.90 14.25 -11.19
N LEU A 55 -15.35 13.10 -10.69
CA LEU A 55 -15.58 12.84 -9.28
C LEU A 55 -14.33 13.02 -8.40
N PHE A 56 -13.14 12.76 -8.95
CA PHE A 56 -11.87 12.82 -8.22
C PHE A 56 -11.00 14.01 -8.61
N GLN A 57 -11.23 14.55 -9.82
CA GLN A 57 -10.34 15.49 -10.48
C GLN A 57 -10.03 16.74 -9.64
N ALA A 58 -11.04 17.37 -9.04
CA ALA A 58 -10.86 18.60 -8.27
C ALA A 58 -9.95 18.38 -7.04
N SER A 59 -10.26 17.37 -6.23
CA SER A 59 -9.46 16.99 -5.06
C SER A 59 -8.06 16.50 -5.44
N PHE A 60 -7.91 15.88 -6.62
CA PHE A 60 -6.62 15.35 -7.09
C PHE A 60 -5.71 16.44 -7.64
N ALA A 61 -6.27 17.45 -8.31
CA ALA A 61 -5.51 18.52 -8.95
C ALA A 61 -4.78 19.45 -7.95
N VAL A 62 -5.26 19.50 -6.70
CA VAL A 62 -4.66 20.30 -5.61
C VAL A 62 -3.50 19.58 -4.90
N LEU A 63 -3.33 18.28 -5.14
CA LEU A 63 -2.26 17.53 -4.50
C LEU A 63 -0.89 17.87 -5.08
N LYS A 64 0.09 17.91 -4.18
CA LYS A 64 1.50 17.92 -4.52
C LYS A 64 1.99 16.53 -4.93
N TYR A 65 3.09 16.44 -5.66
CA TYR A 65 3.61 15.20 -6.21
C TYR A 65 3.97 14.18 -5.12
N PHE A 66 4.55 14.62 -4.00
CA PHE A 66 4.80 13.77 -2.85
C PHE A 66 3.52 13.11 -2.33
N GLN A 67 2.41 13.87 -2.26
CA GLN A 67 1.11 13.35 -1.81
C GLN A 67 0.55 12.33 -2.82
N ILE A 68 0.68 12.60 -4.12
CA ILE A 68 0.26 11.69 -5.20
C ILE A 68 1.00 10.36 -5.13
N PHE A 69 2.31 10.38 -4.86
CA PHE A 69 3.13 9.17 -4.70
C PHE A 69 2.50 8.20 -3.70
N PHE A 70 2.09 8.71 -2.53
CA PHE A 70 1.51 7.91 -1.45
C PHE A 70 0.03 7.60 -1.66
N LEU A 71 -0.75 8.52 -2.23
CA LEU A 71 -2.17 8.28 -2.53
C LEU A 71 -2.33 7.08 -3.47
N VAL A 72 -1.60 7.08 -4.59
CA VAL A 72 -1.69 6.01 -5.58
C VAL A 72 -1.17 4.69 -5.01
N MET A 73 -0.09 4.72 -4.22
CA MET A 73 0.41 3.53 -3.51
C MET A 73 -0.64 2.98 -2.54
N GLY A 74 -1.28 3.82 -1.74
CA GLY A 74 -2.29 3.39 -0.79
C GLY A 74 -3.47 2.73 -1.49
N LEU A 75 -4.03 3.38 -2.51
CA LEU A 75 -5.13 2.82 -3.30
C LEU A 75 -4.77 1.49 -3.94
N GLU A 76 -3.60 1.41 -4.56
CA GLU A 76 -3.14 0.17 -5.18
C GLU A 76 -2.99 -0.95 -4.15
N ARG A 77 -2.48 -0.67 -2.95
CA ARG A 77 -2.33 -1.67 -1.88
C ARG A 77 -3.66 -2.18 -1.37
N PHE A 78 -4.63 -1.30 -1.12
CA PHE A 78 -5.98 -1.73 -0.74
C PHE A 78 -6.64 -2.57 -1.84
N LEU A 79 -6.65 -2.09 -3.08
CA LEU A 79 -7.27 -2.79 -4.20
C LEU A 79 -6.57 -4.12 -4.50
N ALA A 80 -5.24 -4.19 -4.38
CA ALA A 80 -4.50 -5.43 -4.58
C ALA A 80 -4.77 -6.46 -3.47
N GLU A 81 -4.94 -6.06 -2.21
CA GLU A 81 -5.37 -6.98 -1.15
C GLU A 81 -6.79 -7.52 -1.42
N LEU A 82 -7.74 -6.66 -1.84
CA LEU A 82 -9.07 -7.10 -2.23
C LEU A 82 -9.03 -8.04 -3.44
N TYR A 83 -8.22 -7.73 -4.46
CA TYR A 83 -8.01 -8.61 -5.61
C TYR A 83 -7.53 -9.99 -5.18
N LYS A 84 -6.50 -10.04 -4.32
CA LYS A 84 -5.93 -11.31 -3.82
C LYS A 84 -6.92 -12.11 -3.00
N GLY A 85 -7.68 -11.46 -2.12
CA GLY A 85 -8.64 -12.10 -1.23
C GLY A 85 -9.87 -12.63 -1.95
N PHE A 86 -10.42 -11.82 -2.87
CA PHE A 86 -11.76 -12.05 -3.42
C PHE A 86 -11.76 -12.51 -4.88
N PHE A 87 -10.83 -12.05 -5.72
CA PHE A 87 -10.94 -12.27 -7.16
C PHE A 87 -9.93 -13.30 -7.70
N ARG A 88 -8.74 -13.36 -7.10
CA ARG A 88 -7.67 -14.26 -7.53
C ARG A 88 -7.95 -15.70 -7.13
N THR A 89 -7.76 -16.62 -8.06
CA THR A 89 -7.74 -18.07 -7.80
C THR A 89 -6.32 -18.56 -8.06
N GLU A 90 -5.67 -19.07 -7.02
CA GLU A 90 -4.33 -19.65 -7.10
C GLU A 90 -4.18 -20.75 -6.04
N ASP A 91 -3.22 -21.65 -6.24
CA ASP A 91 -2.87 -22.67 -5.25
C ASP A 91 -2.40 -22.01 -3.94
N GLN A 92 -3.13 -22.30 -2.85
CA GLN A 92 -2.87 -21.78 -1.52
C GLN A 92 -1.90 -22.65 -0.71
N SER A 93 -1.56 -23.86 -1.17
CA SER A 93 -0.77 -24.86 -0.43
C SER A 93 0.63 -24.37 -0.02
N LYS A 94 1.17 -23.40 -0.76
CA LYS A 94 2.46 -22.74 -0.52
C LYS A 94 2.44 -21.66 0.56
N TYR A 95 1.27 -21.24 1.02
CA TYR A 95 1.13 -20.18 2.01
C TYR A 95 0.83 -20.73 3.40
N PHE A 96 1.53 -20.22 4.41
CA PHE A 96 1.17 -20.45 5.81
C PHE A 96 -0.10 -19.67 6.18
N VAL A 97 -0.15 -18.39 5.78
CA VAL A 97 -1.33 -17.55 5.90
C VAL A 97 -2.02 -17.45 4.53
N PRO A 98 -3.23 -18.01 4.37
CA PRO A 98 -3.92 -17.96 3.10
C PRO A 98 -4.09 -16.55 2.56
N SER A 99 -3.93 -16.41 1.24
CA SER A 99 -4.22 -15.15 0.55
C SER A 99 -5.70 -15.00 0.20
N ARG A 100 -6.41 -16.12 0.06
CA ARG A 100 -7.86 -16.18 -0.17
C ARG A 100 -8.61 -15.86 1.11
N ILE A 101 -9.75 -15.18 0.99
CA ILE A 101 -10.59 -14.84 2.14
C ILE A 101 -10.99 -16.09 2.95
N THR A 102 -10.82 -15.99 4.26
CA THR A 102 -11.21 -17.03 5.23
C THR A 102 -12.18 -16.46 6.23
N PHE A 103 -13.27 -17.17 6.51
CA PHE A 103 -14.17 -16.83 7.60
C PHE A 103 -13.92 -17.79 8.76
N PHE A 104 -13.48 -17.28 9.91
CA PHE A 104 -13.02 -18.09 11.05
C PHE A 104 -12.02 -19.20 10.65
N GLY A 105 -11.02 -18.86 9.83
CA GLY A 105 -9.98 -19.80 9.39
C GLY A 105 -10.42 -20.79 8.30
N LYS A 106 -11.69 -20.80 7.87
CA LYS A 106 -12.19 -21.66 6.79
C LYS A 106 -12.32 -20.90 5.47
N HIS A 107 -11.93 -21.51 4.36
CA HIS A 107 -12.08 -20.91 3.04
C HIS A 107 -13.55 -20.74 2.64
N VAL A 108 -13.86 -19.58 2.05
CA VAL A 108 -15.16 -19.38 1.39
C VAL A 108 -15.15 -20.14 0.07
N GLN A 109 -15.95 -21.21 -0.01
CA GLN A 109 -16.02 -22.09 -1.18
C GLN A 109 -16.73 -21.45 -2.38
N SER A 110 -17.77 -20.65 -2.14
CA SER A 110 -18.54 -19.99 -3.21
C SER A 110 -17.75 -18.85 -3.83
N ASP A 111 -17.39 -19.00 -5.11
CA ASP A 111 -16.75 -17.95 -5.89
C ASP A 111 -17.69 -16.76 -6.14
N ILE A 112 -18.99 -17.01 -6.33
CA ILE A 112 -19.99 -15.95 -6.53
C ILE A 112 -20.07 -15.05 -5.30
N LEU A 113 -20.22 -15.64 -4.11
CA LEU A 113 -20.27 -14.87 -2.87
C LEU A 113 -19.00 -14.04 -2.68
N ARG A 114 -17.85 -14.64 -2.99
CA ARG A 114 -16.55 -14.01 -2.91
C ARG A 114 -16.44 -12.80 -3.85
N TYR A 115 -16.86 -12.93 -5.11
CA TYR A 115 -16.84 -11.83 -6.08
C TYR A 115 -17.83 -10.73 -5.72
N LEU A 116 -19.03 -11.07 -5.22
CA LEU A 116 -20.02 -10.08 -4.78
C LEU A 116 -19.50 -9.25 -3.60
N VAL A 117 -18.99 -9.90 -2.55
CA VAL A 117 -18.41 -9.20 -1.39
C VAL A 117 -17.19 -8.38 -1.81
N GLY A 118 -16.31 -8.94 -2.64
CA GLY A 118 -15.16 -8.21 -3.17
C GLY A 118 -15.57 -6.96 -3.95
N THR A 119 -16.63 -7.04 -4.75
CA THR A 119 -17.16 -5.91 -5.52
C THR A 119 -17.70 -4.83 -4.60
N VAL A 120 -18.49 -5.20 -3.58
CA VAL A 120 -19.00 -4.25 -2.57
C VAL A 120 -17.84 -3.55 -1.84
N LEU A 121 -16.78 -4.28 -1.48
CA LEU A 121 -15.62 -3.69 -0.82
C LEU A 121 -14.80 -2.78 -1.75
N VAL A 122 -14.69 -3.10 -3.04
CA VAL A 122 -14.07 -2.21 -4.03
C VAL A 122 -14.88 -0.93 -4.18
N LEU A 123 -16.21 -1.02 -4.23
CA LEU A 123 -17.09 0.16 -4.24
C LEU A 123 -16.95 0.99 -2.96
N ALA A 124 -16.82 0.34 -1.80
CA ALA A 124 -16.56 1.02 -0.54
C ALA A 124 -15.22 1.75 -0.53
N VAL A 125 -14.18 1.20 -1.15
CA VAL A 125 -12.89 1.89 -1.33
C VAL A 125 -13.09 3.18 -2.11
N PHE A 126 -13.77 3.13 -3.26
CA PHE A 126 -14.05 4.34 -4.03
C PHE A 126 -14.98 5.32 -3.32
N ALA A 127 -15.95 4.85 -2.53
CA ALA A 127 -16.80 5.71 -1.71
C ALA A 127 -15.97 6.49 -0.67
N VAL A 128 -15.01 5.84 0.01
CA VAL A 128 -14.11 6.52 0.95
C VAL A 128 -13.26 7.59 0.25
N VAL A 129 -12.76 7.32 -0.96
CA VAL A 129 -12.01 8.30 -1.77
C VAL A 129 -12.80 9.59 -1.97
N THR A 130 -14.14 9.50 -2.07
CA THR A 130 -15.00 10.67 -2.33
C THR A 130 -15.33 11.52 -1.10
N ILE A 131 -14.93 11.12 0.10
CA ILE A 131 -15.25 11.88 1.32
C ILE A 131 -14.54 13.25 1.27
N PRO A 132 -15.29 14.37 1.11
CA PRO A 132 -14.70 15.67 0.77
C PRO A 132 -14.27 16.47 2.01
N PHE A 133 -14.38 15.89 3.21
CA PHE A 133 -14.14 16.59 4.47
C PHE A 133 -12.71 17.17 4.51
N PRO A 134 -12.53 18.50 4.59
CA PRO A 134 -11.21 19.12 4.49
C PRO A 134 -10.41 18.96 5.77
N ILE A 135 -9.14 18.57 5.64
CA ILE A 135 -8.21 18.43 6.77
C ILE A 135 -7.30 19.66 6.83
N THR A 136 -7.49 20.48 7.86
CA THR A 136 -6.84 21.79 8.02
C THR A 136 -5.91 21.90 9.23
N SER A 137 -6.06 21.05 10.25
CA SER A 137 -5.32 21.17 11.49
C SER A 137 -4.35 20.01 11.70
N PHE A 138 -3.21 20.31 12.31
CA PHE A 138 -2.18 19.33 12.67
C PHE A 138 -2.75 18.12 13.43
N TRP A 139 -3.64 18.38 14.40
CA TRP A 139 -4.26 17.33 15.20
C TRP A 139 -5.17 16.40 14.40
N MET A 140 -5.85 16.91 13.37
CA MET A 140 -6.62 16.06 12.48
C MET A 140 -5.72 15.17 11.62
N PHE A 141 -4.58 15.68 11.12
CA PHE A 141 -3.59 14.85 10.43
C PHE A 141 -3.09 13.71 11.30
N LEU A 142 -2.79 13.97 12.58
CA LEU A 142 -2.39 12.93 13.55
C LEU A 142 -3.51 11.92 13.81
N LEU A 143 -4.73 12.40 14.08
CA LEU A 143 -5.88 11.54 14.39
C LEU A 143 -6.22 10.61 13.21
N VAL A 144 -6.31 11.17 12.00
CA VAL A 144 -6.61 10.40 10.78
C VAL A 144 -5.52 9.38 10.51
N ALA A 145 -4.25 9.75 10.68
CA ALA A 145 -3.12 8.84 10.51
C ALA A 145 -3.15 7.68 11.51
N TYR A 146 -3.37 7.98 12.79
CA TYR A 146 -3.47 6.95 13.82
C TYR A 146 -4.64 6.00 13.56
N ALA A 147 -5.83 6.55 13.29
CA ALA A 147 -7.02 5.76 12.99
C ALA A 147 -6.85 4.90 11.73
N THR A 148 -6.23 5.45 10.67
CA THR A 148 -5.89 4.69 9.46
C THR A 148 -4.94 3.55 9.79
N GLY A 149 -3.93 3.78 10.61
CA GLY A 149 -3.01 2.73 11.05
C GLY A 149 -3.70 1.62 11.84
N LEU A 150 -4.68 1.96 12.68
CA LEU A 150 -5.51 0.95 13.36
C LEU A 150 -6.36 0.15 12.38
N LEU A 151 -6.95 0.78 11.35
CA LEU A 151 -7.70 0.07 10.30
C LEU A 151 -6.81 -0.90 9.52
N VAL A 152 -5.59 -0.48 9.20
CA VAL A 152 -4.59 -1.34 8.55
C VAL A 152 -4.20 -2.52 9.45
N SER A 153 -3.96 -2.26 10.74
CA SER A 153 -3.70 -3.31 11.72
C SER A 153 -4.88 -4.25 11.92
N LEU A 154 -6.12 -3.77 11.80
CA LEU A 154 -7.32 -4.59 11.85
C LEU A 154 -7.39 -5.55 10.65
N GLY A 155 -7.10 -5.07 9.45
CA GLY A 155 -7.00 -5.92 8.26
C GLY A 155 -5.92 -7.00 8.40
N GLY A 156 -4.76 -6.64 8.95
CA GLY A 156 -3.70 -7.60 9.28
C GLY A 156 -4.12 -8.61 10.34
N ALA A 157 -4.67 -8.15 11.46
CA ALA A 157 -5.12 -9.01 12.55
C ALA A 157 -6.24 -9.98 12.12
N TYR A 158 -7.21 -9.51 11.33
CA TYR A 158 -8.25 -10.36 10.77
C TYR A 158 -7.67 -11.54 9.98
N LYS A 159 -6.59 -11.29 9.23
CA LYS A 159 -5.93 -12.29 8.40
C LYS A 159 -5.00 -13.20 9.20
N ASP A 160 -4.17 -12.62 10.05
CA ASP A 160 -3.02 -13.31 10.66
C ASP A 160 -3.40 -13.92 12.02
N ALA A 161 -4.28 -13.28 12.82
CA ALA A 161 -4.60 -13.74 14.18
C ALA A 161 -5.25 -15.13 14.26
N PRO A 162 -6.06 -15.61 13.29
CA PRO A 162 -6.54 -16.99 13.30
C PRO A 162 -5.43 -18.05 13.24
N PHE A 163 -4.24 -17.69 12.76
CA PHE A 163 -3.11 -18.61 12.58
C PHE A 163 -1.95 -18.33 13.55
N GLU A 164 -1.67 -17.06 13.86
CA GLU A 164 -0.54 -16.62 14.69
C GLU A 164 -0.96 -16.19 16.12
N GLY A 165 -2.26 -16.09 16.39
CA GLY A 165 -2.81 -15.50 17.61
C GLY A 165 -2.80 -13.96 17.60
N PHE A 166 -3.69 -13.35 18.39
CA PHE A 166 -3.77 -11.89 18.49
C PHE A 166 -2.67 -11.32 19.39
N GLN A 167 -1.97 -10.29 18.92
CA GLN A 167 -0.88 -9.64 19.65
C GLN A 167 -1.16 -8.13 19.81
N PRO A 168 -1.65 -7.66 20.98
CA PRO A 168 -2.11 -6.28 21.18
C PRO A 168 -1.04 -5.21 20.87
N LEU A 169 0.22 -5.48 21.20
CA LEU A 169 1.32 -4.54 20.93
C LEU A 169 1.63 -4.42 19.43
N LYS A 170 1.49 -5.51 18.66
CA LYS A 170 1.66 -5.47 17.20
C LYS A 170 0.51 -4.68 16.55
N PHE A 171 -0.68 -4.73 17.13
CA PHE A 171 -1.86 -4.03 16.63
C PHE A 171 -1.70 -2.50 16.67
N GLN A 172 -1.12 -1.95 17.74
CA GLN A 172 -0.94 -0.49 17.88
C GLN A 172 0.17 0.09 17.00
N ARG A 173 1.10 -0.76 16.51
CA ARG A 173 2.33 -0.32 15.85
C ARG A 173 2.06 0.58 14.64
N SER A 174 1.18 0.18 13.74
CA SER A 174 0.91 0.92 12.50
C SER A 174 0.28 2.29 12.77
N GLY A 175 -0.59 2.38 13.80
CA GLY A 175 -1.16 3.65 14.25
C GLY A 175 -0.10 4.61 14.75
N VAL A 176 0.80 4.15 15.63
CA VAL A 176 1.89 4.98 16.17
C VAL A 176 2.87 5.39 15.08
N VAL A 177 3.31 4.47 14.22
CA VAL A 177 4.23 4.77 13.11
C VAL A 177 3.63 5.84 12.19
N LEU A 178 2.35 5.70 11.84
CA LEU A 178 1.69 6.70 11.02
C LEU A 178 1.52 8.04 11.72
N ALA A 179 1.16 8.07 13.00
CA ALA A 179 1.08 9.33 13.75
C ALA A 179 2.44 10.06 13.79
N VAL A 180 3.55 9.33 13.86
CA VAL A 180 4.90 9.93 13.82
C VAL A 180 5.25 10.45 12.42
N CYS A 181 4.85 9.74 11.35
CA CYS A 181 5.21 10.11 9.98
C CYS A 181 4.21 11.06 9.30
N SER A 182 2.95 11.13 9.75
CA SER A 182 1.92 11.95 9.11
C SER A 182 2.13 13.47 9.15
N PRO A 183 2.92 14.06 10.07
CA PRO A 183 3.34 15.45 9.97
C PRO A 183 3.97 15.80 8.62
N LEU A 184 4.57 14.82 7.91
CA LEU A 184 5.07 15.03 6.55
C LEU A 184 3.97 15.57 5.63
N PHE A 185 2.76 15.01 5.71
CA PHE A 185 1.61 15.48 4.93
C PHE A 185 1.06 16.81 5.41
N TYR A 186 1.11 17.10 6.72
CA TYR A 186 0.68 18.39 7.24
C TYR A 186 1.55 19.53 6.70
N PHE A 187 2.88 19.42 6.84
CA PHE A 187 3.79 20.51 6.47
C PHE A 187 3.82 20.81 4.97
N ILE A 188 3.57 19.81 4.13
CA ILE A 188 3.52 20.00 2.68
C ILE A 188 2.15 20.49 2.20
N SER A 189 1.08 20.34 2.99
CA SER A 189 -0.27 20.71 2.58
C SER A 189 -0.44 22.22 2.51
N ASP A 190 -1.16 22.71 1.50
CA ASP A 190 -1.55 24.11 1.39
C ASP A 190 -2.83 24.36 2.22
N PRO A 191 -2.80 25.27 3.22
CA PRO A 191 -3.99 25.62 4.01
C PRO A 191 -5.15 26.15 3.17
N MET A 192 -4.88 26.76 2.01
CA MET A 192 -5.89 27.29 1.09
C MET A 192 -6.50 26.22 0.19
N GLN A 193 -5.85 25.06 0.07
CA GLN A 193 -6.30 23.91 -0.72
C GLN A 193 -6.17 22.62 0.12
N PRO A 194 -7.01 22.46 1.16
CA PRO A 194 -6.86 21.37 2.11
C PRO A 194 -7.10 20.01 1.46
N VAL A 195 -6.31 19.01 1.89
CA VAL A 195 -6.48 17.62 1.48
C VAL A 195 -7.80 17.08 2.04
N SER A 196 -8.52 16.31 1.23
CA SER A 196 -9.74 15.64 1.68
C SER A 196 -9.45 14.46 2.60
N LEU A 197 -10.35 14.18 3.55
CA LEU A 197 -10.25 13.04 4.46
C LEU A 197 -10.08 11.73 3.70
N GLY A 198 -10.86 11.52 2.64
CA GLY A 198 -10.78 10.32 1.80
C GLY A 198 -9.37 10.09 1.25
N PHE A 199 -8.75 11.14 0.72
CA PHE A 199 -7.39 11.06 0.18
C PHE A 199 -6.36 10.86 1.28
N LEU A 200 -6.50 11.56 2.40
CA LEU A 200 -5.56 11.43 3.51
C LEU A 200 -5.55 10.01 4.10
N ILE A 201 -6.69 9.31 4.14
CA ILE A 201 -6.75 7.90 4.55
C ILE A 201 -5.87 7.04 3.64
N TYR A 202 -6.01 7.17 2.31
CA TYR A 202 -5.19 6.37 1.39
C TYR A 202 -3.73 6.80 1.33
N MET A 203 -3.44 8.09 1.43
CA MET A 203 -2.06 8.59 1.56
C MET A 203 -1.37 7.98 2.78
N ASN A 204 -2.05 7.93 3.93
CA ASN A 204 -1.54 7.25 5.13
C ASN A 204 -1.42 5.74 4.91
N GLY A 205 -2.36 5.09 4.23
CA GLY A 205 -2.21 3.68 3.83
C GLY A 205 -0.95 3.41 3.01
N GLY A 206 -0.65 4.29 2.04
CA GLY A 206 0.58 4.25 1.26
C GLY A 206 1.83 4.48 2.10
N LEU A 207 1.80 5.48 3.00
CA LEU A 207 2.91 5.80 3.89
C LEU A 207 3.22 4.66 4.86
N GLU A 208 2.19 4.00 5.41
CA GLU A 208 2.36 2.85 6.28
C GLU A 208 3.03 1.70 5.53
N ARG A 209 2.52 1.35 4.35
CA ARG A 209 3.11 0.32 3.51
C ARG A 209 4.55 0.67 3.16
N PHE A 210 4.82 1.91 2.81
CA PHE A 210 6.17 2.38 2.49
C PHE A 210 7.13 2.20 3.67
N VAL A 211 6.81 2.75 4.85
CA VAL A 211 7.71 2.78 6.01
C VAL A 211 7.83 1.39 6.66
N VAL A 212 6.70 0.74 6.94
CA VAL A 212 6.67 -0.53 7.67
C VAL A 212 7.25 -1.65 6.82
N GLU A 213 6.90 -1.72 5.54
CA GLU A 213 7.45 -2.77 4.67
C GLU A 213 8.90 -2.49 4.31
N TYR A 214 9.33 -1.23 4.19
CA TYR A 214 10.74 -0.91 4.04
C TYR A 214 11.55 -1.43 5.22
N TYR A 215 11.12 -1.08 6.44
CA TYR A 215 11.78 -1.51 7.67
C TYR A 215 11.82 -3.04 7.79
N LYS A 216 10.69 -3.72 7.58
CA LYS A 216 10.64 -5.19 7.65
C LYS A 216 11.48 -5.86 6.56
N THR A 217 11.39 -5.38 5.33
CA THR A 217 11.95 -6.07 4.16
C THR A 217 13.44 -5.80 3.97
N TYR A 218 13.85 -4.54 4.08
CA TYR A 218 15.21 -4.13 3.75
C TYR A 218 16.12 -3.98 4.97
N ILE A 219 15.57 -3.55 6.11
CA ILE A 219 16.35 -3.32 7.33
C ILE A 219 16.41 -4.57 8.21
N GLN A 220 15.26 -5.04 8.70
CA GLN A 220 15.20 -6.28 9.48
C GLN A 220 15.50 -7.52 8.63
N ARG A 221 15.32 -7.41 7.30
CA ARG A 221 15.42 -8.53 6.36
C ARG A 221 14.53 -9.70 6.77
N THR A 222 13.41 -9.39 7.42
CA THR A 222 12.40 -10.35 7.82
C THR A 222 11.84 -10.96 6.56
N MET A 223 12.12 -12.25 6.36
CA MET A 223 11.65 -13.00 5.21
C MET A 223 10.12 -13.07 5.22
N SER A 224 9.50 -13.22 4.05
CA SER A 224 8.04 -13.13 3.95
C SER A 224 7.35 -14.22 4.76
N GLY A 225 6.68 -13.83 5.84
CA GLY A 225 5.88 -14.75 6.68
C GLY A 225 4.67 -15.36 5.98
N LYS A 226 4.38 -14.96 4.73
CA LYS A 226 3.33 -15.59 3.92
C LYS A 226 3.70 -17.01 3.49
N PHE A 227 4.98 -17.28 3.23
CA PHE A 227 5.45 -18.59 2.78
C PHE A 227 5.65 -19.52 3.98
N ARG A 228 5.43 -20.81 3.78
CA ARG A 228 5.73 -21.81 4.80
C ARG A 228 7.22 -21.79 5.18
N PRO A 229 7.58 -22.00 6.46
CA PRO A 229 8.98 -21.97 6.91
C PRO A 229 9.87 -23.06 6.30
N ASP A 230 9.27 -24.17 5.88
CA ASP A 230 9.92 -25.36 5.31
C ASP A 230 10.21 -25.25 3.81
N LEU A 231 9.73 -24.19 3.14
CA LEU A 231 9.99 -23.97 1.72
C LEU A 231 11.48 -23.69 1.49
N GLU A 232 12.09 -24.51 0.64
CA GLU A 232 13.46 -24.31 0.18
C GLU A 232 13.58 -22.97 -0.55
N ARG A 233 14.70 -22.30 -0.31
CA ARG A 233 14.97 -20.98 -0.84
C ARG A 233 15.91 -21.08 -2.03
N ILE A 234 15.66 -20.24 -3.03
CA ILE A 234 16.53 -20.11 -4.19
C ILE A 234 17.72 -19.24 -3.78
N GLN A 235 18.83 -19.87 -3.37
CA GLN A 235 20.00 -19.19 -2.80
C GLN A 235 20.54 -18.09 -3.72
N HIS A 236 20.67 -18.35 -5.01
CA HIS A 236 21.11 -17.35 -6.00
C HIS A 236 20.25 -16.05 -5.97
N ARG A 237 18.95 -16.13 -5.63
CA ARG A 237 18.10 -14.94 -5.48
C ARG A 237 18.30 -14.22 -4.16
N VAL A 238 18.61 -14.94 -3.09
CA VAL A 238 19.02 -14.34 -1.82
C VAL A 238 20.29 -13.52 -2.00
N ASP A 239 21.23 -14.01 -2.81
CA ASP A 239 22.53 -13.36 -3.03
C ASP A 239 22.43 -12.15 -3.99
N THR A 240 21.51 -12.19 -4.96
CA THR A 240 21.44 -11.18 -6.04
C THR A 240 20.33 -10.13 -5.89
N ARG A 241 19.50 -10.20 -4.84
CA ARG A 241 18.35 -9.30 -4.65
C ARG A 241 18.69 -7.87 -4.24
N GLU A 242 19.91 -7.59 -3.78
CA GLU A 242 20.32 -6.25 -3.30
C GLU A 242 20.13 -5.14 -4.33
N LYS A 243 20.22 -5.46 -5.64
CA LYS A 243 19.91 -4.50 -6.71
C LYS A 243 18.51 -3.87 -6.59
N PHE A 244 17.53 -4.60 -6.07
CA PHE A 244 16.18 -4.08 -5.86
C PHE A 244 16.14 -3.10 -4.69
N HIS A 245 16.96 -3.34 -3.66
CA HIS A 245 17.12 -2.41 -2.54
C HIS A 245 17.81 -1.12 -2.98
N TYR A 246 18.86 -1.21 -3.81
CA TYR A 246 19.49 -0.01 -4.40
C TYR A 246 18.52 0.79 -5.27
N GLY A 247 17.68 0.11 -6.06
CA GLY A 247 16.60 0.76 -6.81
C GLY A 247 15.59 1.46 -5.90
N ALA A 248 15.21 0.81 -4.79
CA ALA A 248 14.32 1.42 -3.79
C ALA A 248 14.97 2.65 -3.12
N TRP A 249 16.27 2.61 -2.80
CA TRP A 249 17.01 3.75 -2.24
C TRP A 249 17.03 4.96 -3.17
N ALA A 250 17.29 4.74 -4.46
CA ALA A 250 17.24 5.83 -5.44
C ALA A 250 15.87 6.54 -5.42
N ILE A 251 14.78 5.78 -5.31
CA ILE A 251 13.42 6.33 -5.19
C ILE A 251 13.22 7.06 -3.86
N ILE A 252 13.67 6.49 -2.73
CA ILE A 252 13.55 7.12 -1.41
C ILE A 252 14.29 8.46 -1.38
N ILE A 253 15.53 8.50 -1.88
CA ILE A 253 16.32 9.74 -1.95
C ILE A 253 15.62 10.75 -2.85
N GLY A 254 15.15 10.31 -4.03
CA GLY A 254 14.37 11.17 -4.93
C GLY A 254 13.11 11.73 -4.28
N LEU A 255 12.42 10.93 -3.46
CA LEU A 255 11.21 11.35 -2.73
C LEU A 255 11.52 12.34 -1.61
N ILE A 256 12.65 12.19 -0.91
CA ILE A 256 13.14 13.17 0.09
C ILE A 256 13.46 14.49 -0.60
N VAL A 257 14.18 14.44 -1.73
CA VAL A 257 14.50 15.64 -2.52
C VAL A 257 13.22 16.30 -3.00
N LEU A 258 12.28 15.54 -3.55
CA LEU A 258 10.96 16.04 -3.97
C LEU A 258 10.21 16.70 -2.82
N TYR A 259 10.19 16.08 -1.65
CA TYR A 259 9.56 16.64 -0.45
C TYR A 259 10.16 18.00 -0.06
N ILE A 260 11.48 18.12 -0.03
CA ILE A 260 12.18 19.37 0.30
C ILE A 260 11.88 20.47 -0.72
N PHE A 261 11.77 20.13 -2.01
CA PHE A 261 11.42 21.10 -3.05
C PHE A 261 9.95 21.54 -3.01
N GLU A 262 9.07 20.72 -2.45
CA GLU A 262 7.63 20.99 -2.37
C GLU A 262 7.19 21.62 -1.04
N LEU A 263 8.06 21.66 -0.02
CA LEU A 263 7.86 22.42 1.22
C LEU A 263 7.87 23.93 0.93
#